data_AF-A0A8T3Y6V0-F1
#
_entry.id   AF-A0A8T3Y6V0-F1
#
_cell.length_a   1.000
_cell.length_b   1.000
_cell.length_c   1.000
_cell.angle_alpha   90.00
_cell.angle_beta   90.00
_cell.angle_gamma   90.00
#
_symmetry.space_group_name_H-M   'P 1'
#
loop_
_entity.id
_entity.type
_entity.pdbx_description
1 polymer ?
#
loop_
_entity_poly.entity_id
_entity_poly.type
_entity_poly.pdbx_seq_one_letter_code
_entity_poly.pdbx_strand_id
1 'polypeptide(L)'
;MTMTVSLIKHFAVLAFANFLYLTGLAFLVPLSIVFVFLPFVASGAFATLAVIAGALVTAGAGILYLYTGSRRKTLFILGRTTLIPAVFSIVLSFVNEQLIFSTVAFYVEDFQRVKPILESYLEQSVPHGAYLTVGYVAIGVLLLWLAQRTRT
;
A
#
# COMPACT_ATOMS: atom_id res chain seq x y z
N MET A 1 33.81 9.49 -4.68
CA MET A 1 33.33 8.51 -3.68
C MET A 1 32.33 9.09 -2.67
N THR A 2 32.27 10.41 -2.47
CA THR A 2 31.32 11.09 -1.57
C THR A 2 29.89 11.21 -2.12
N MET A 3 29.73 11.30 -3.45
CA MET A 3 28.42 11.48 -4.09
C MET A 3 27.54 10.22 -4.06
N THR A 4 28.14 9.04 -4.18
CA THR A 4 27.44 7.74 -4.14
C THR A 4 26.89 7.43 -2.75
N VAL A 5 27.65 7.73 -1.69
CA VAL A 5 27.21 7.52 -0.30
C VAL A 5 26.03 8.43 0.07
N SER A 6 25.98 9.65 -0.46
CA SER A 6 24.85 10.58 -0.26
C SER A 6 23.57 10.07 -0.93
N LEU A 7 23.67 9.57 -2.16
CA LEU A 7 22.53 9.01 -2.90
C LEU A 7 21.96 7.75 -2.25
N ILE A 8 22.81 6.84 -1.76
CA ILE A 8 22.37 5.62 -1.09
C ILE A 8 21.60 5.95 0.20
N LYS A 9 22.09 6.90 1.01
CA LYS A 9 21.41 7.35 2.22
C LYS A 9 20.04 7.98 1.91
N HIS A 10 19.98 8.80 0.86
CA HIS A 10 18.74 9.43 0.40
C HIS A 10 17.70 8.37 0.03
N PHE A 11 18.10 7.38 -0.77
CA PHE A 11 17.21 6.30 -1.19
C PHE A 11 16.76 5.42 0.00
N ALA A 12 17.69 5.08 0.91
CA ALA A 12 17.38 4.24 2.07
C ALA A 12 16.34 4.89 3.00
N VAL A 13 16.45 6.19 3.28
CA VAL A 13 15.50 6.91 4.14
C VAL A 13 14.11 6.95 3.49
N LEU A 14 14.05 7.26 2.19
CA LEU A 14 12.78 7.28 1.45
C LEU A 14 12.14 5.88 1.40
N ALA A 15 12.92 4.85 1.10
CA ALA A 15 12.44 3.48 1.03
C ALA A 15 11.92 3.00 2.38
N PHE A 16 12.68 3.24 3.46
CA PHE A 16 12.29 2.85 4.82
C PHE A 16 11.00 3.56 5.27
N ALA A 17 10.90 4.88 5.05
CA ALA A 17 9.74 5.63 5.46
C ALA A 17 8.47 5.25 4.65
N ASN A 18 8.62 5.03 3.35
CA ASN A 18 7.53 4.52 2.51
C ASN A 18 7.14 3.08 2.91
N PHE A 19 8.09 2.24 3.28
CA PHE A 19 7.82 0.87 3.74
C PHE A 19 7.01 0.86 5.03
N LEU A 20 7.39 1.63 6.04
CA LEU A 20 6.62 1.76 7.28
C LEU A 20 5.21 2.29 7.00
N TYR A 21 5.12 3.33 6.18
CA TYR A 21 3.84 3.94 5.81
C TYR A 21 2.90 2.96 5.10
N LEU A 22 3.38 2.29 4.04
CA LEU A 22 2.59 1.34 3.27
C LEU A 22 2.19 0.11 4.08
N THR A 23 3.10 -0.40 4.93
CA THR A 23 2.82 -1.52 5.82
C THR A 23 1.72 -1.15 6.81
N GLY A 24 1.84 0.00 7.47
CA GLY A 24 0.80 0.48 8.37
C GLY A 24 -0.54 0.67 7.64
N LEU A 25 -0.52 1.22 6.43
CA LEU A 25 -1.73 1.44 5.64
C LEU A 25 -2.39 0.13 5.19
N ALA A 26 -1.60 -0.89 4.83
CA ALA A 26 -2.07 -2.22 4.45
C ALA A 26 -2.80 -2.93 5.59
N PHE A 27 -2.44 -2.66 6.85
CA PHE A 27 -3.18 -3.15 8.01
C PHE A 27 -4.38 -2.25 8.34
N LEU A 28 -4.23 -0.93 8.24
CA LEU A 28 -5.28 0.02 8.61
C LEU A 28 -6.50 -0.04 7.69
N VAL A 29 -6.32 -0.17 6.37
CA VAL A 29 -7.44 -0.16 5.42
C VAL A 29 -8.40 -1.33 5.69
N PRO A 30 -7.96 -2.61 5.76
CA PRO A 30 -8.84 -3.72 6.12
C PRO A 30 -9.43 -3.58 7.52
N LEU A 31 -8.63 -3.16 8.51
CA LEU A 31 -9.11 -3.00 9.89
C LEU A 31 -10.23 -1.96 9.98
N SER A 32 -10.13 -0.86 9.23
CA SER A 32 -11.17 0.18 9.23
C SER A 32 -12.55 -0.38 8.85
N ILE A 33 -12.60 -1.36 7.94
CA ILE A 33 -13.84 -2.03 7.54
C ILE A 33 -14.36 -2.89 8.69
N VAL A 34 -13.49 -3.67 9.35
CA VAL A 34 -13.88 -4.49 10.51
C VAL A 34 -14.46 -3.62 11.63
N PHE A 35 -13.83 -2.49 11.95
CA PHE A 35 -14.31 -1.58 12.99
C PHE A 35 -15.63 -0.88 12.63
N VAL A 36 -15.83 -0.51 11.36
CA VAL A 36 -17.04 0.21 10.91
C VAL A 36 -18.24 -0.74 10.74
N PHE A 37 -18.03 -1.92 10.16
CA PHE A 37 -19.12 -2.83 9.77
C PHE A 37 -19.33 -3.99 10.74
N LEU A 38 -18.31 -4.36 11.53
CA LEU A 38 -18.35 -5.50 12.46
C LEU A 38 -17.84 -5.09 13.87
N PRO A 39 -18.44 -4.07 14.51
CA PRO A 39 -17.94 -3.52 15.78
C PRO A 39 -17.93 -4.55 16.92
N PHE A 40 -18.78 -5.58 16.86
CA PHE A 40 -18.83 -6.65 17.85
C PHE A 40 -17.69 -7.68 17.73
N VAL A 41 -16.97 -7.70 16.60
CA VAL A 41 -15.83 -8.61 16.33
C VAL A 41 -14.49 -7.93 16.68
N ALA A 42 -14.50 -6.61 16.89
CA ALA A 42 -13.34 -5.82 17.27
C ALA A 42 -12.90 -6.13 18.72
N SER A 43 -12.25 -7.27 18.92
CA SER A 43 -11.57 -7.64 20.16
C SER A 43 -10.38 -6.72 20.45
N GLY A 44 -9.84 -6.80 21.66
CA GLY A 44 -8.64 -6.04 22.05
C GLY A 44 -7.41 -6.30 21.16
N ALA A 45 -7.33 -7.46 20.51
CA ALA A 45 -6.26 -7.77 19.55
C ALA A 45 -6.36 -6.89 18.29
N PHE A 46 -7.57 -6.70 17.74
CA PHE A 46 -7.78 -5.83 16.57
C PHE A 46 -7.52 -4.36 16.92
N ALA A 47 -7.88 -3.92 18.13
CA ALA A 47 -7.59 -2.57 18.61
C ALA A 47 -6.08 -2.34 18.72
N THR A 48 -5.35 -3.31 19.25
CA THR A 48 -3.88 -3.26 19.35
C THR A 48 -3.23 -3.19 17.97
N LEU A 49 -3.70 -4.01 17.01
CA LEU A 49 -3.22 -3.97 15.63
C LEU A 49 -3.49 -2.62 14.95
N ALA A 50 -4.66 -2.02 15.17
CA ALA A 50 -4.99 -0.71 14.63
C ALA A 50 -4.06 0.39 15.19
N VAL A 51 -3.74 0.33 16.49
CA VAL A 51 -2.77 1.26 17.11
C VAL A 51 -1.38 1.08 16.52
N ILE A 52 -0.89 -0.15 16.38
CA ILE A 52 0.42 -0.43 15.77
C ILE A 52 0.45 0.07 14.31
N ALA A 53 -0.60 -0.23 13.54
CA ALA A 53 -0.73 0.21 12.16
C ALA A 53 -0.74 1.75 12.05
N GLY A 54 -1.47 2.44 12.94
CA GLY A 54 -1.46 3.90 13.04
C GLY A 54 -0.11 4.48 13.43
N ALA A 55 0.60 3.84 14.36
CA ALA A 55 1.97 4.22 14.73
C ALA A 55 2.94 4.07 13.54
N LEU A 56 2.81 3.02 12.73
CA LEU A 56 3.65 2.84 11.53
C LEU A 56 3.37 3.90 10.46
N VAL A 57 2.09 4.21 10.20
CA VAL A 57 1.70 5.27 9.26
C VAL A 57 2.25 6.63 9.71
N THR A 58 2.06 6.98 10.98
CA THR A 58 2.52 8.27 11.52
C THR A 58 4.03 8.36 11.61
N ALA A 59 4.73 7.27 11.97
CA ALA A 59 6.19 7.21 11.96
C ALA A 59 6.76 7.37 10.55
N GLY A 60 6.23 6.65 9.56
CA GLY A 60 6.65 6.77 8.16
C GLY A 60 6.43 8.19 7.61
N ALA A 61 5.25 8.77 7.86
CA ALA A 61 4.95 10.15 7.48
C ALA A 61 5.86 11.17 8.20
N GLY A 62 6.14 10.95 9.50
CA GLY A 62 7.01 11.79 10.31
C GLY A 62 8.46 11.79 9.82
N ILE A 63 9.01 10.62 9.50
CA ILE A 63 10.35 10.48 8.92
C ILE A 63 10.42 11.22 7.57
N LEU A 64 9.43 11.05 6.70
CA LEU A 64 9.36 11.77 5.42
C LEU A 64 9.25 13.29 5.61
N TYR A 65 8.49 13.74 6.62
CA TYR A 65 8.37 15.15 6.93
C TYR A 65 9.69 15.75 7.41
N LEU A 66 10.36 15.10 8.36
CA LEU A 66 11.67 15.51 8.85
C LEU A 66 12.71 15.51 7.72
N TYR A 67 12.62 14.55 6.80
CA TYR A 67 13.55 14.43 5.68
C TYR A 67 13.33 15.49 4.60
N THR A 68 12.07 15.76 4.23
CA THR A 68 11.75 16.69 3.14
C THR A 68 11.64 18.14 3.58
N GLY A 69 11.42 18.38 4.88
CA GLY A 69 11.26 19.71 5.46
C GLY A 69 10.00 20.46 4.99
N SER A 70 9.09 19.79 4.26
CA SER A 70 7.90 20.41 3.68
C SER A 70 6.70 19.49 3.80
N ARG A 71 5.61 20.02 4.35
CA ARG A 71 4.34 19.29 4.46
C ARG A 71 3.80 18.95 3.09
N ARG A 72 3.87 19.92 2.17
CA ARG A 72 3.44 19.73 0.78
C ARG A 72 4.19 18.59 0.08
N LYS A 73 5.52 18.55 0.18
CA LYS A 73 6.33 17.48 -0.43
C LYS A 73 6.03 16.11 0.20
N THR A 74 5.89 16.06 1.52
CA THR A 74 5.55 14.83 2.24
C THR A 74 4.20 14.27 1.80
N LEU A 75 3.16 15.09 1.82
CA LEU A 75 1.82 14.70 1.39
C LEU A 75 1.79 14.26 -0.07
N PHE A 76 2.56 14.94 -0.93
CA PHE A 76 2.67 14.56 -2.34
C PHE A 76 3.35 13.21 -2.53
N ILE A 77 4.46 12.94 -1.83
CA ILE A 77 5.16 11.65 -1.88
C ILE A 77 4.24 10.55 -1.35
N LEU A 78 3.67 10.73 -0.16
CA LEU A 78 2.75 9.76 0.44
C LEU A 78 1.55 9.48 -0.47
N GLY A 79 0.92 10.52 -1.01
CA GLY A 79 -0.22 10.37 -1.93
C GLY A 79 0.15 9.58 -3.18
N ARG A 80 1.30 9.85 -3.80
CA ARG A 80 1.79 9.06 -4.95
C ARG A 80 2.09 7.62 -4.56
N THR A 81 2.81 7.40 -3.47
CA THR A 81 3.16 6.05 -3.00
C THR A 81 1.91 5.22 -2.71
N THR A 82 0.87 5.85 -2.15
CA THR A 82 -0.43 5.22 -1.86
C THR A 82 -1.19 4.81 -3.12
N LEU A 83 -1.08 5.59 -4.20
CA LEU A 83 -1.76 5.29 -5.45
C LEU A 83 -1.09 4.16 -6.24
N ILE A 84 0.19 3.86 -6.02
CA ILE A 84 0.90 2.80 -6.76
C ILE A 84 0.22 1.43 -6.59
N PRO A 85 -0.02 0.93 -5.36
CA PRO A 85 -0.75 -0.33 -5.17
C PRO A 85 -2.15 -0.31 -5.79
N ALA A 86 -2.86 0.81 -5.70
CA ALA A 86 -4.20 0.95 -6.27
C ALA A 86 -4.19 0.85 -7.80
N VAL A 87 -3.32 1.60 -8.47
CA VAL A 87 -3.17 1.55 -9.92
C VAL A 87 -2.77 0.15 -10.35
N PHE A 88 -1.85 -0.49 -9.63
CA PHE A 88 -1.44 -1.87 -9.93
C PHE A 88 -2.62 -2.85 -9.82
N SER A 89 -3.43 -2.74 -8.75
CA SER A 89 -4.62 -3.57 -8.57
C SER A 89 -5.69 -3.32 -9.64
N ILE A 90 -5.89 -2.06 -10.06
CA ILE A 90 -6.80 -1.71 -11.16
C ILE A 90 -6.30 -2.32 -12.46
N VAL A 91 -5.02 -2.14 -12.79
CA VAL A 91 -4.42 -2.72 -14.01
C VAL A 91 -4.59 -4.24 -13.98
N LEU A 92 -4.27 -4.90 -12.87
CA LEU A 92 -4.47 -6.35 -12.73
C LEU A 92 -5.93 -6.78 -12.90
N SER A 93 -6.91 -5.97 -12.47
CA SER A 93 -8.33 -6.27 -12.68
C SER A 93 -8.78 -6.21 -14.15
N PHE A 94 -8.06 -5.47 -14.99
CA PHE A 94 -8.31 -5.40 -16.44
C PHE A 94 -7.42 -6.34 -17.26
N VAL A 95 -6.35 -6.88 -16.67
CA VAL A 95 -5.53 -7.92 -17.30
C VAL A 95 -6.29 -9.23 -17.19
N ASN A 96 -6.67 -9.80 -18.33
CA ASN A 96 -7.31 -11.12 -18.40
C ASN A 96 -6.47 -12.14 -17.62
N GLU A 97 -7.08 -12.88 -16.70
CA GLU A 97 -6.41 -13.92 -15.90
C GLU A 97 -5.61 -14.90 -16.78
N GLN A 98 -6.08 -15.14 -18.00
CA GLN A 98 -5.39 -15.96 -19.00
C GLN A 98 -4.02 -15.40 -19.41
N LEU A 99 -3.83 -14.08 -19.45
CA LEU A 99 -2.54 -13.44 -19.75
C LEU A 99 -1.56 -13.59 -18.57
N ILE A 100 -2.06 -13.51 -17.34
CA ILE A 100 -1.26 -13.72 -16.13
C ILE A 100 -0.81 -15.19 -16.10
N PHE A 101 -1.74 -16.12 -16.29
CA PHE A 101 -1.46 -17.54 -16.33
C PHE A 101 -0.56 -17.94 -17.48
N SER A 102 -0.71 -17.36 -18.69
CA SER A 102 0.20 -17.64 -19.80
C SER A 102 1.61 -17.12 -19.57
N THR A 103 1.73 -15.95 -18.92
CA THR A 103 3.04 -15.37 -18.57
C THR A 103 3.72 -16.21 -17.48
N VAL A 104 3.01 -16.60 -16.43
CA VAL A 104 3.57 -17.44 -15.35
C VAL A 104 3.89 -18.84 -15.88
N ALA A 105 3.05 -19.42 -16.74
CA ALA A 105 3.33 -20.70 -17.40
C ALA A 105 4.60 -20.68 -18.26
N PHE A 106 5.00 -19.52 -18.78
CA PHE A 106 6.24 -19.37 -19.53
C PHE A 106 7.49 -19.41 -18.63
N TYR A 107 7.40 -18.94 -17.38
CA TYR A 107 8.53 -18.85 -16.46
C TYR A 107 8.61 -19.99 -15.45
N VAL A 108 7.52 -20.75 -15.24
CA VAL A 108 7.43 -21.82 -14.23
C VAL A 108 7.20 -23.16 -14.92
N GLU A 109 8.24 -24.00 -14.95
CA GLU A 109 8.09 -25.43 -15.26
C GLU A 109 7.12 -26.05 -14.24
N ASP A 110 6.14 -26.84 -14.70
CA ASP A 110 5.02 -27.39 -13.92
C ASP A 110 3.93 -26.42 -13.42
N PHE A 111 3.70 -25.30 -14.11
CA PHE A 111 2.61 -24.37 -13.79
C PHE A 111 1.22 -25.02 -13.66
N GLN A 112 0.96 -26.13 -14.36
CA GLN A 112 -0.29 -26.90 -14.26
C GLN A 112 -0.60 -27.40 -12.83
N ARG A 113 0.42 -27.64 -11.98
CA ARG A 113 0.23 -28.02 -10.58
C ARG A 113 -0.06 -26.81 -9.67
N VAL A 114 0.44 -25.64 -10.03
CA VAL A 114 0.30 -24.40 -9.25
C VAL A 114 -0.98 -23.63 -9.63
N LYS A 115 -1.45 -23.83 -10.86
CA LYS A 115 -2.66 -23.22 -11.41
C LYS A 115 -3.90 -23.29 -10.48
N PRO A 116 -4.32 -24.45 -9.93
CA PRO A 116 -5.51 -24.50 -9.07
C PRO A 116 -5.33 -23.74 -7.75
N ILE A 117 -4.09 -23.65 -7.24
CA ILE A 117 -3.77 -22.88 -6.04
C ILE A 117 -3.86 -21.38 -6.36
N LEU A 118 -3.34 -20.95 -7.52
CA LEU A 118 -3.44 -19.57 -7.97
C LEU A 118 -4.90 -19.16 -8.28
N GLU A 119 -5.69 -20.03 -8.92
CA GLU A 119 -7.11 -19.78 -9.21
C GLU A 119 -7.91 -19.59 -7.92
N SER A 120 -7.78 -20.48 -6.94
CA SER A 120 -8.44 -20.33 -5.63
C SER A 120 -7.99 -19.09 -4.87
N TYR A 121 -6.71 -18.73 -4.97
CA TYR A 121 -6.19 -17.50 -4.36
C TYR A 121 -6.75 -16.25 -5.04
N LEU A 122 -6.83 -16.23 -6.36
CA LEU A 122 -7.41 -15.12 -7.12
C LEU A 122 -8.91 -14.98 -6.83
N GLU A 123 -9.68 -16.06 -6.87
CA GLU A 123 -11.12 -16.03 -6.57
C GLU A 123 -11.44 -15.51 -5.16
N GLN A 124 -10.65 -15.89 -4.14
CA GLN A 124 -10.82 -15.36 -2.78
C GLN A 124 -10.31 -13.91 -2.62
N SER A 125 -9.27 -13.54 -3.36
CA SER A 125 -8.61 -12.23 -3.21
C SER A 125 -9.28 -11.11 -3.99
N VAL A 126 -9.96 -11.41 -5.11
CA VAL A 126 -10.64 -10.43 -5.97
C VAL A 126 -11.67 -9.57 -5.21
N PRO A 127 -12.60 -10.12 -4.40
CA PRO A 127 -13.55 -9.28 -3.66
C PRO A 127 -12.86 -8.40 -2.62
N HIS A 128 -11.76 -8.85 -2.01
CA HIS A 128 -10.99 -8.06 -1.04
C HIS A 128 -10.10 -7.00 -1.71
N GLY A 129 -9.60 -7.27 -2.91
CA GLY A 129 -8.77 -6.36 -3.70
C GLY A 129 -9.50 -5.09 -4.13
N ALA A 130 -10.81 -5.17 -4.42
CA ALA A 130 -11.62 -4.00 -4.76
C ALA A 130 -11.71 -3.00 -3.60
N TYR A 131 -11.93 -3.47 -2.36
CA TYR A 131 -12.00 -2.60 -1.18
C TYR A 131 -10.65 -1.96 -0.85
N LEU A 132 -9.57 -2.74 -0.93
CA LEU A 132 -8.22 -2.21 -0.79
C LEU A 132 -7.96 -1.12 -1.84
N THR A 133 -8.28 -1.39 -3.10
CA THR A 133 -8.13 -0.45 -4.20
C THR A 133 -8.87 0.86 -3.93
N VAL A 134 -10.16 0.80 -3.57
CA VAL A 134 -10.95 2.01 -3.26
C VAL A 134 -10.36 2.76 -2.08
N GLY A 135 -9.95 2.06 -1.02
CA GLY A 135 -9.31 2.67 0.16
C GLY A 135 -8.00 3.39 -0.20
N TYR A 136 -7.11 2.73 -0.94
CA TYR A 136 -5.84 3.31 -1.40
C TYR A 136 -6.08 4.49 -2.36
N VAL A 137 -7.06 4.41 -3.28
CA VAL A 137 -7.41 5.54 -4.17
C VAL A 137 -7.92 6.72 -3.34
N ALA A 138 -8.88 6.50 -2.44
CA ALA A 138 -9.47 7.56 -1.63
C ALA A 138 -8.42 8.28 -0.78
N ILE A 139 -7.56 7.53 -0.09
CA ILE A 139 -6.49 8.07 0.75
C ILE A 139 -5.44 8.78 -0.11
N GLY A 140 -5.02 8.16 -1.22
CA GLY A 140 -4.03 8.75 -2.13
C GLY A 140 -4.49 10.07 -2.75
N VAL A 141 -5.73 10.12 -3.25
CA VAL A 141 -6.33 11.34 -3.81
C VAL A 141 -6.48 12.41 -2.72
N LEU A 142 -6.95 12.05 -1.53
CA LEU A 142 -7.08 12.98 -0.41
C LEU A 142 -5.72 13.61 -0.04
N LEU A 143 -4.67 12.81 0.04
CA LEU A 143 -3.31 13.28 0.34
C LEU A 143 -2.79 14.22 -0.75
N LEU A 144 -2.99 13.90 -2.03
CA LEU A 144 -2.59 14.78 -3.13
C LEU A 144 -3.38 16.09 -3.14
N TRP A 145 -4.69 16.03 -2.87
CA TRP A 145 -5.53 17.21 -2.76
C TRP A 145 -5.09 18.10 -1.59
N LEU A 146 -4.79 17.50 -0.42
CA LEU A 146 -4.23 18.23 0.73
C LEU A 146 -2.86 18.82 0.41
N ALA A 147 -2.01 18.10 -0.33
CA ALA A 147 -0.71 18.61 -0.77
C ALA A 147 -0.85 19.88 -1.63
N GLN A 148 -1.86 19.94 -2.50
CA GLN A 148 -2.13 21.13 -3.32
C GLN A 148 -2.65 22.31 -2.51
N ARG A 149 -3.44 22.06 -1.45
CA ARG A 149 -3.98 23.11 -0.57
C ARG A 149 -3.00 23.59 0.50
N THR A 150 -2.00 22.79 0.83
CA THR A 150 -1.02 23.14 1.86
C THR A 150 0.01 24.11 1.27
N ARG A 151 0.05 25.35 1.77
CA ARG A 151 1.17 26.27 1.52
C ARG A 151 2.33 25.86 2.43
N THR A 152 3.51 25.70 1.82
CA THR A 152 4.83 25.33 2.40
C THR A 152 4.95 23.94 3.01
#